data_AF-A0A259SWC3-F1
#
_entry.id   AF-A0A259SWC3-F1
#
_cell.length_a   1.000
_cell.length_b   1.000
_cell.length_c   1.000
_cell.angle_alpha   90.00
_cell.angle_beta   90.00
_cell.angle_gamma   90.00
#
_symmetry.space_group_name_H-M   'P 1'
#
loop_
_entity.id
_entity.type
_entity.pdbx_description
1 polymer ?
#
loop_
_entity_poly.entity_id
_entity_poly.type
_entity_poly.pdbx_seq_one_letter_code
_entity_poly.pdbx_strand_id
1 'polypeptide(L)'
;MVRDDPRVRMSPLAGALAGVVLLAALLMAIAALQGVPQFGDIAVERRSPLPTPTSGTQAPDGAQVGQIPDSPLLGVIVVVVELVIAAGFLALLAWLFWRLARALWAARPLSRETGGAGDAGTGAVAGDDAVDAGAIRSAAADAQQAVDAHRDPGDAIVAAWVHLEEAAARAGRSRLPSETPGEFAVRILRRRPGVDAELETLLGLYESVRFGGEQADESGRATARRCLAIVEEAWR
;
A
#
# COMPACT_ATOMS: atom_id res chain seq x y z
N MET A 1 37.55 17.66 21.54
CA MET A 1 36.20 17.57 22.14
C MET A 1 35.20 17.58 20.99
N VAL A 2 35.05 16.44 20.32
CA VAL A 2 34.16 16.30 19.16
C VAL A 2 33.04 15.37 19.57
N ARG A 3 31.83 15.85 19.31
CA ARG A 3 30.54 15.38 19.81
C ARG A 3 30.19 14.08 19.07
N ASP A 4 30.06 12.98 19.80
CA ASP A 4 29.45 11.75 19.28
C ASP A 4 27.95 11.99 19.11
N ASP A 5 27.48 12.12 17.86
CA ASP A 5 26.07 12.03 17.51
C ASP A 5 25.75 10.56 17.15
N PRO A 6 24.96 9.84 17.96
CA PRO A 6 24.51 8.50 17.61
C PRO A 6 23.37 8.64 16.59
N ARG A 7 23.71 8.66 15.31
CA ARG A 7 22.71 8.43 14.27
C ARG A 7 22.23 6.99 14.39
N VAL A 8 21.14 6.80 15.12
CA VAL A 8 20.35 5.58 15.19
C VAL A 8 19.95 5.23 13.76
N ARG A 9 20.78 4.44 13.09
CA ARG A 9 20.38 3.66 11.93
C ARG A 9 19.34 2.68 12.46
N MET A 10 18.06 3.06 12.41
CA MET A 10 16.98 2.09 12.54
C MET A 10 17.15 1.12 11.38
N SER A 11 17.80 0.01 11.69
CA SER A 11 17.97 -1.13 10.81
C SER A 11 16.58 -1.56 10.32
N PRO A 12 16.45 -2.08 9.09
CA PRO A 12 15.16 -2.60 8.57
C PRO A 12 14.54 -3.66 9.51
N LEU A 13 15.39 -4.28 10.34
CA LEU A 13 15.03 -5.18 11.43
C LEU A 13 14.20 -4.52 12.54
N ALA A 14 14.45 -3.25 12.88
CA ALA A 14 13.65 -2.50 13.85
C ALA A 14 12.25 -2.17 13.30
N GLY A 15 12.14 -1.93 11.99
CA GLY A 15 10.85 -1.75 11.32
C GLY A 15 10.02 -3.03 11.28
N ALA A 16 10.67 -4.17 10.98
CA ALA A 16 10.03 -5.49 11.03
C ALA A 16 9.57 -5.84 12.45
N LEU A 17 10.41 -5.59 13.46
CA LEU A 17 10.07 -5.84 14.86
C LEU A 17 8.90 -4.95 15.34
N ALA A 18 8.91 -3.67 14.96
CA ALA A 18 7.81 -2.76 15.26
C ALA A 18 6.50 -3.22 14.59
N GLY A 19 6.55 -3.71 13.35
CA GLY A 19 5.39 -4.27 12.65
C GLY A 19 4.83 -5.52 13.33
N VAL A 20 5.70 -6.45 13.77
CA VAL A 20 5.30 -7.65 14.51
C VAL A 20 4.69 -7.31 15.87
N VAL A 21 5.27 -6.36 16.61
CA VAL A 21 4.71 -5.89 17.89
C VAL A 21 3.36 -5.21 17.68
N LEU A 22 3.20 -4.42 16.62
CA LEU A 22 1.93 -3.76 16.30
C LEU A 22 0.86 -4.78 15.90
N LEU A 23 1.22 -5.79 15.11
CA LEU A 23 0.33 -6.88 14.73
C LEU A 23 -0.08 -7.72 15.95
N ALA A 24 0.87 -8.04 16.83
CA ALA A 24 0.59 -8.78 18.06
C ALA A 24 -0.31 -7.98 19.02
N ALA A 25 -0.08 -6.66 19.16
CA ALA A 25 -0.92 -5.77 19.94
C ALA A 25 -2.34 -5.65 19.35
N LEU A 26 -2.46 -5.60 18.03
CA LEU A 26 -3.75 -5.60 17.34
C LEU A 26 -4.50 -6.92 17.54
N LEU A 27 -3.82 -8.06 17.42
CA LEU A 27 -4.40 -9.38 17.68
C LEU A 27 -4.80 -9.53 19.15
N MET A 28 -4.01 -9.02 20.09
CA MET A 28 -4.37 -8.98 21.52
C MET A 28 -5.58 -8.08 21.78
N ALA A 29 -5.67 -6.92 21.13
CA ALA A 29 -6.81 -6.03 21.26
C ALA A 29 -8.08 -6.69 20.71
N ILE A 30 -8.01 -7.35 19.56
CA ILE A 30 -9.11 -8.12 18.98
C ILE A 30 -9.51 -9.28 19.90
N ALA A 31 -8.54 -10.03 20.43
CA ALA A 31 -8.79 -11.11 21.39
C ALA A 31 -9.41 -10.60 22.71
N ALA A 32 -8.99 -9.42 23.17
CA ALA A 32 -9.56 -8.78 24.35
C ALA A 32 -11.01 -8.30 24.13
N LEU A 33 -11.35 -7.90 22.89
CA LEU A 33 -12.72 -7.57 22.50
C LEU A 33 -13.61 -8.81 22.36
N GLN A 34 -13.05 -10.00 22.14
CA GLN A 34 -13.82 -11.25 22.00
C GLN A 34 -14.23 -11.91 23.33
N GLY A 35 -13.86 -11.34 24.47
CA GLY A 35 -14.27 -11.85 25.78
C GLY A 35 -13.61 -13.17 26.19
N VAL A 36 -13.50 -13.39 27.49
CA VAL A 36 -12.80 -14.53 28.11
C VAL A 36 -13.35 -15.86 27.55
N PRO A 37 -12.51 -16.78 27.03
CA PRO A 37 -12.98 -18.08 26.59
C PRO A 37 -13.57 -18.84 27.78
N GLN A 38 -14.89 -19.03 27.77
CA GLN A 38 -15.61 -19.78 28.78
C GLN A 38 -15.51 -21.27 28.42
N PHE A 39 -14.61 -21.99 29.08
CA PHE A 39 -14.64 -23.44 29.07
C PHE A 39 -15.90 -23.88 29.80
N GLY A 40 -16.80 -24.58 29.09
CA GLY A 40 -18.04 -25.08 29.68
C GLY A 40 -17.74 -26.00 30.86
N ASP A 41 -18.45 -25.79 31.96
CA ASP A 41 -18.35 -26.63 33.15
C ASP A 41 -18.61 -28.09 32.78
N ILE A 42 -17.58 -28.92 32.94
CA ILE A 42 -17.70 -30.37 32.84
C ILE A 42 -18.62 -30.78 33.99
N ALA A 43 -19.84 -31.19 33.68
CA ALA A 43 -20.81 -31.65 34.65
C ALA A 43 -20.28 -32.92 35.33
N VAL A 44 -19.55 -32.75 36.43
CA VAL A 44 -19.27 -33.85 37.36
C VAL A 44 -20.58 -34.10 38.10
N GLU A 45 -21.33 -35.09 37.62
CA GLU A 45 -22.53 -35.61 38.26
C GLU A 45 -22.16 -36.13 39.66
N ARG A 46 -22.21 -35.24 40.65
CA ARG A 46 -21.90 -35.54 42.03
C ARG A 46 -23.15 -36.18 42.63
N ARG A 47 -23.14 -37.52 42.70
CA ARG A 47 -24.14 -38.34 43.41
C ARG A 47 -24.51 -37.71 44.76
N SER A 48 -25.81 -37.52 44.99
CA SER A 48 -26.36 -37.32 46.35
C SER A 48 -26.15 -38.57 47.20
N PRO A 49 -25.87 -38.40 48.50
CA PRO A 49 -26.78 -39.00 49.48
C PRO A 49 -27.11 -38.12 50.70
N LEU A 50 -28.43 -38.07 50.97
CA LEU A 50 -29.23 -38.02 52.21
C LEU A 50 -29.04 -36.91 53.29
N PRO A 51 -30.14 -36.55 54.00
CA PRO A 51 -30.25 -35.30 54.76
C PRO A 51 -29.81 -35.44 56.23
N THR A 52 -29.25 -34.35 56.77
CA THR A 52 -29.21 -34.10 58.22
C THR A 52 -29.49 -32.62 58.47
N PRO A 53 -30.35 -32.27 59.44
CA PRO A 53 -30.84 -30.91 59.62
C PRO A 53 -29.92 -30.05 60.52
N THR A 54 -30.11 -28.73 60.38
CA THR A 54 -29.94 -27.68 61.40
C THR A 54 -28.79 -26.68 61.20
N SER A 55 -29.25 -25.48 60.85
CA SER A 55 -28.80 -24.13 61.21
C SER A 55 -27.49 -23.57 60.64
N GLY A 56 -27.64 -22.53 59.82
CA GLY A 56 -26.58 -21.58 59.50
C GLY A 56 -26.91 -20.71 58.30
N THR A 57 -27.60 -19.60 58.56
CA THR A 57 -27.56 -18.29 57.87
C THR A 57 -27.03 -18.26 56.42
N GLN A 58 -27.93 -17.84 55.51
CA GLN A 58 -27.73 -17.57 54.09
C GLN A 58 -26.37 -16.94 53.74
N ALA A 59 -25.65 -17.61 52.82
CA ALA A 59 -24.60 -17.01 52.02
C ALA A 59 -25.21 -15.98 51.05
N PRO A 60 -24.52 -14.87 50.73
CA PRO A 60 -25.07 -13.86 49.83
C PRO A 60 -25.23 -14.44 48.43
N ASP A 61 -26.42 -14.18 47.87
CA ASP A 61 -26.80 -14.50 46.51
C ASP A 61 -25.71 -14.13 45.50
N GLY A 62 -25.51 -15.03 44.54
CA GLY A 62 -24.61 -14.83 43.42
C GLY A 62 -24.87 -13.50 42.75
N ALA A 63 -23.81 -12.71 42.59
CA ALA A 63 -23.84 -11.53 41.75
C ALA A 63 -24.32 -11.93 40.35
N GLN A 64 -25.57 -11.58 40.03
CA GLN A 64 -26.04 -11.59 38.66
C GLN A 64 -25.19 -10.58 37.90
N VAL A 65 -24.26 -11.09 37.08
CA VAL A 65 -23.56 -10.29 36.08
C VAL A 65 -24.65 -9.80 35.13
N GLY A 66 -24.95 -8.50 35.22
CA GLY A 66 -26.12 -7.90 34.59
C GLY A 66 -26.22 -8.26 33.10
N GLN A 67 -27.37 -8.83 32.72
CA GLN A 67 -27.81 -8.79 31.33
C GLN A 67 -27.91 -7.32 30.93
N ILE A 68 -27.03 -6.90 30.02
CA ILE A 68 -27.09 -5.58 29.38
C ILE A 68 -28.45 -5.52 28.66
N PRO A 69 -29.30 -4.51 28.91
CA PRO A 69 -30.58 -4.39 28.24
C PRO A 69 -30.38 -4.28 26.72
N ASP A 70 -31.09 -5.10 25.94
CA ASP A 70 -31.21 -4.98 24.48
C ASP A 70 -31.85 -3.62 24.14
N SER A 71 -31.02 -2.58 24.13
CA SER A 71 -31.42 -1.22 23.86
C SER A 71 -31.02 -0.90 22.41
N PRO A 72 -31.98 -0.55 21.53
CA PRO A 72 -31.69 -0.31 20.11
C PRO A 72 -30.70 0.84 19.90
N LEU A 73 -30.64 1.78 20.85
CA LEU A 73 -29.64 2.84 20.92
C LEU A 73 -28.21 2.31 21.07
N LEU A 74 -28.01 1.27 21.88
CA LEU A 74 -26.69 0.67 22.12
C LEU A 74 -26.20 -0.09 20.87
N GLY A 75 -27.11 -0.74 20.14
CA GLY A 75 -26.81 -1.35 18.83
C GLY A 75 -26.37 -0.32 17.79
N VAL A 76 -27.05 0.83 17.71
CA VAL A 76 -26.66 1.94 16.81
C VAL A 76 -25.28 2.49 17.18
N ILE A 77 -25.00 2.67 18.47
CA ILE A 77 -23.69 3.15 18.95
C ILE A 77 -22.59 2.16 18.54
N VAL A 78 -22.81 0.85 18.71
CA VAL A 78 -21.84 -0.18 18.31
C VAL A 78 -21.54 -0.12 16.81
N VAL A 79 -22.57 -0.04 15.96
CA VAL A 79 -22.38 0.05 14.49
C VAL A 79 -21.64 1.33 14.09
N VAL A 80 -21.96 2.47 14.72
CA VAL A 80 -21.25 3.73 14.45
C VAL A 80 -19.79 3.64 14.86
N VAL A 81 -19.51 3.06 16.03
CA VAL A 81 -18.14 2.84 16.52
C VAL A 81 -17.37 1.92 15.57
N GLU A 82 -17.99 0.84 15.09
CA GLU A 82 -17.38 -0.09 14.14
C GLU A 82 -17.06 0.58 12.80
N LEU A 83 -17.96 1.41 12.28
CA LEU A 83 -17.73 2.21 11.07
C LEU A 83 -16.57 3.20 11.24
N VAL A 84 -16.48 3.86 12.39
CA VAL A 84 -15.39 4.80 12.70
C VAL A 84 -14.06 4.05 12.77
N ILE A 85 -14.04 2.86 13.39
CA ILE A 85 -12.84 2.01 13.46
C ILE A 85 -12.43 1.54 12.06
N ALA A 86 -13.38 1.06 11.24
CA ALA A 86 -13.12 0.62 9.87
C ALA A 86 -12.57 1.77 9.01
N ALA A 87 -13.15 2.97 9.12
CA ALA A 87 -12.67 4.16 8.42
C ALA A 87 -11.26 4.56 8.89
N GLY A 88 -11.00 4.53 10.20
CA GLY A 88 -9.67 4.78 10.78
C GLY A 88 -8.64 3.75 10.31
N PHE A 89 -9.03 2.49 10.20
CA PHE A 89 -8.19 1.41 9.69
C PHE A 89 -7.86 1.63 8.21
N LEU A 90 -8.85 1.95 7.36
CA LEU A 90 -8.61 2.28 5.95
C LEU A 90 -7.67 3.49 5.80
N ALA A 91 -7.90 4.55 6.58
CA ALA A 91 -7.04 5.73 6.57
C ALA A 91 -5.61 5.40 7.01
N LEU A 92 -5.44 4.53 8.00
CA LEU A 92 -4.13 4.04 8.44
C LEU A 92 -3.44 3.22 7.36
N LEU A 93 -4.16 2.32 6.67
CA LEU A 93 -3.62 1.56 5.53
C LEU A 93 -3.19 2.49 4.39
N ALA A 94 -4.04 3.45 4.02
CA ALA A 94 -3.72 4.42 2.98
C ALA A 94 -2.49 5.26 3.35
N TRP A 95 -2.42 5.72 4.61
CA TRP A 95 -1.27 6.47 5.12
C TRP A 95 0.00 5.61 5.15
N LEU A 96 -0.10 4.36 5.57
CA LEU A 96 1.02 3.42 5.61
C LEU A 96 1.50 3.09 4.20
N PHE A 97 0.60 2.84 3.26
CA PHE A 97 0.91 2.63 1.85
C PHE A 97 1.63 3.85 1.26
N TRP A 98 1.11 5.06 1.53
CA TRP A 98 1.74 6.30 1.08
C TRP A 98 3.12 6.51 1.70
N ARG A 99 3.28 6.17 2.99
CA ARG A 99 4.57 6.23 3.69
C ARG A 99 5.56 5.19 3.15
N LEU A 100 5.13 3.97 2.87
CA LEU A 100 5.97 2.92 2.30
C LEU A 100 6.39 3.28 0.88
N ALA A 101 5.48 3.79 0.05
CA ALA A 101 5.80 4.32 -1.27
C ALA A 101 6.87 5.42 -1.16
N ARG A 102 6.68 6.37 -0.24
CA ARG A 102 7.66 7.45 0.00
C ARG A 102 8.99 6.93 0.56
N ALA A 103 8.98 5.92 1.43
CA ALA A 103 10.18 5.32 2.00
C ALA A 103 10.95 4.50 0.97
N LEU A 104 10.27 3.77 0.08
CA LEU A 104 10.87 3.09 -1.06
C LEU A 104 11.45 4.10 -2.06
N TRP A 105 10.82 5.27 -2.23
CA TRP A 105 11.37 6.37 -3.01
C TRP A 105 12.62 6.99 -2.36
N ALA A 106 12.63 7.13 -1.03
CA ALA A 106 13.76 7.69 -0.29
C ALA A 106 14.91 6.69 -0.06
N ALA A 107 14.62 5.38 -0.05
CA ALA A 107 15.58 4.31 0.17
C ALA A 107 16.17 3.76 -1.12
N ARG A 108 15.81 4.28 -2.31
CA ARG A 108 16.62 4.05 -3.49
C ARG A 108 17.99 4.69 -3.24
N PRO A 109 19.08 3.90 -3.11
CA PRO A 109 20.40 4.49 -3.04
C PRO A 109 20.54 5.28 -4.34
N LEU A 110 20.63 6.60 -4.22
CA LEU A 110 21.26 7.39 -5.27
C LEU A 110 22.65 6.77 -5.41
N SER A 111 22.84 5.93 -6.43
CA SER A 111 24.16 5.58 -6.93
C SER A 111 24.77 6.90 -7.37
N ARG A 112 25.44 7.52 -6.40
CA ARG A 112 26.26 8.70 -6.54
C ARG A 112 27.56 8.24 -7.20
N GLU A 113 27.47 7.71 -8.40
CA GLU A 113 28.62 7.49 -9.26
C GLU A 113 28.67 8.62 -10.26
N THR A 114 29.25 9.74 -9.84
CA THR A 114 30.11 10.51 -10.74
C THR A 114 31.11 11.33 -9.94
N GLY A 115 32.37 10.96 -10.08
CA GLY A 115 33.54 11.76 -9.78
C GLY A 115 34.69 11.12 -10.54
N GLY A 116 34.72 11.33 -11.85
CA GLY A 116 35.70 10.70 -12.74
C GLY A 116 37.13 11.01 -12.34
N ALA A 117 37.91 9.95 -12.12
CA ALA A 117 39.33 9.91 -12.35
C ALA A 117 39.76 8.43 -12.40
N GLY A 118 40.17 7.98 -13.58
CA GLY A 118 41.09 6.86 -13.72
C GLY A 118 40.49 5.46 -13.82
N ASP A 119 40.74 4.87 -14.98
CA ASP A 119 41.31 3.53 -15.15
C ASP A 119 40.41 2.46 -15.81
N ALA A 120 41.04 1.79 -16.76
CA ALA A 120 40.47 0.79 -17.63
C ALA A 120 40.10 -0.46 -16.83
N GLY A 121 38.86 -0.91 -16.99
CA GLY A 121 38.38 -2.14 -16.35
C GLY A 121 37.24 -2.74 -17.13
N THR A 122 37.59 -3.66 -18.02
CA THR A 122 36.72 -4.53 -18.82
C THR A 122 35.63 -5.18 -17.97
N GLY A 123 34.39 -4.69 -18.07
CA GLY A 123 33.18 -5.34 -17.58
C GLY A 123 32.33 -5.78 -18.77
N ALA A 124 32.25 -7.09 -18.98
CA ALA A 124 31.69 -7.73 -20.16
C ALA A 124 30.21 -7.41 -20.42
N VAL A 125 29.91 -7.18 -21.69
CA VAL A 125 28.56 -7.15 -22.27
C VAL A 125 27.98 -8.57 -22.31
N ALA A 126 26.77 -8.74 -21.75
CA ALA A 126 25.82 -9.82 -22.03
C ALA A 126 24.45 -9.39 -21.47
N GLY A 127 23.34 -9.25 -22.19
CA GLY A 127 23.01 -9.47 -23.61
C GLY A 127 21.60 -8.90 -23.85
N ASP A 128 21.29 -8.67 -25.13
CA ASP A 128 20.06 -8.09 -25.69
C ASP A 128 19.70 -6.66 -25.21
N ASP A 129 20.17 -5.66 -25.96
CA ASP A 129 19.85 -4.21 -25.84
C ASP A 129 18.36 -3.87 -26.10
N ALA A 130 17.50 -4.90 -26.14
CA ALA A 130 16.08 -4.80 -26.42
C ALA A 130 15.30 -4.60 -25.13
N VAL A 131 14.54 -3.50 -25.05
CA VAL A 131 13.49 -3.33 -24.05
C VAL A 131 12.49 -4.47 -24.22
N ASP A 132 12.14 -5.16 -23.13
CA ASP A 132 11.14 -6.23 -23.15
C ASP A 132 9.78 -5.69 -23.61
N ALA A 133 9.46 -5.94 -24.87
CA ALA A 133 8.23 -5.47 -25.50
C ALA A 133 6.97 -6.08 -24.87
N GLY A 134 7.07 -7.31 -24.36
CA GLY A 134 5.97 -7.98 -23.66
C GLY A 134 5.64 -7.26 -22.35
N ALA A 135 6.67 -6.89 -21.59
CA ALA A 135 6.50 -6.16 -20.33
C ALA A 135 5.95 -4.74 -20.51
N ILE A 136 6.35 -4.02 -21.57
CA ILE A 136 5.80 -2.69 -21.86
C ILE A 136 4.34 -2.80 -22.33
N ARG A 137 4.03 -3.78 -23.18
CA ARG A 137 2.65 -4.02 -23.61
C ARG A 137 1.75 -4.38 -22.43
N SER A 138 2.17 -5.32 -21.58
CA SER A 138 1.37 -5.71 -20.41
C SER A 138 1.13 -4.51 -19.49
N ALA A 139 2.14 -3.66 -19.31
CA ALA A 139 1.99 -2.45 -18.53
C ALA A 139 1.05 -1.41 -19.17
N ALA A 140 1.02 -1.30 -20.50
CA ALA A 140 0.06 -0.44 -21.19
C ALA A 140 -1.38 -0.95 -21.01
N ALA A 141 -1.58 -2.27 -21.03
CA ALA A 141 -2.88 -2.89 -20.72
C ALA A 141 -3.27 -2.68 -19.24
N ASP A 142 -2.34 -2.90 -18.31
CA ASP A 142 -2.54 -2.63 -16.87
C ASP A 142 -2.88 -1.16 -16.63
N ALA A 143 -2.21 -0.24 -17.34
CA ALA A 143 -2.49 1.19 -17.27
C ALA A 143 -3.90 1.54 -17.77
N GLN A 144 -4.38 0.90 -18.83
CA GLN A 144 -5.77 1.06 -19.28
C GLN A 144 -6.76 0.58 -18.21
N GLN A 145 -6.50 -0.57 -17.58
CA GLN A 145 -7.33 -1.06 -16.49
C GLN A 145 -7.33 -0.08 -15.31
N ALA A 146 -6.18 0.52 -15.00
CA ALA A 146 -6.07 1.54 -13.95
C ALA A 146 -6.91 2.78 -14.26
N VAL A 147 -6.98 3.20 -15.53
CA VAL A 147 -7.84 4.33 -15.96
C VAL A 147 -9.32 4.05 -15.64
N ASP A 148 -9.78 2.81 -15.83
CA ASP A 148 -11.17 2.44 -15.63
C ASP A 148 -11.51 2.14 -14.16
N ALA A 149 -10.51 1.75 -13.35
CA ALA A 149 -10.69 1.43 -11.94
C ALA A 149 -10.89 2.66 -11.05
N HIS A 150 -10.35 3.82 -11.43
CA HIS A 150 -10.42 5.04 -10.62
C HIS A 150 -11.67 5.86 -10.95
N ARG A 151 -12.40 6.32 -9.93
CA ARG A 151 -13.59 7.15 -10.15
C ARG A 151 -13.24 8.55 -10.63
N ASP A 152 -12.22 9.17 -10.05
CA ASP A 152 -11.76 10.51 -10.41
C ASP A 152 -10.89 10.46 -11.69
N PRO A 153 -11.14 11.32 -12.70
CA PRO A 153 -10.33 11.35 -13.93
C PRO A 153 -8.86 11.71 -13.70
N GLY A 154 -8.57 12.60 -12.74
CA GLY A 154 -7.20 13.00 -12.44
C GLY A 154 -6.41 11.84 -11.82
N ASP A 155 -7.00 11.18 -10.83
CA ASP A 155 -6.41 9.98 -10.21
C ASP A 155 -6.20 8.86 -11.25
N ALA A 156 -7.16 8.67 -12.17
CA ALA A 156 -7.07 7.71 -13.26
C ALA A 156 -5.85 7.96 -14.17
N ILE A 157 -5.62 9.21 -14.58
CA ILE A 157 -4.49 9.61 -15.42
C ILE A 157 -3.16 9.41 -14.67
N VAL A 158 -3.11 9.81 -13.39
CA VAL A 158 -1.91 9.64 -12.56
C VAL A 158 -1.57 8.17 -12.37
N ALA A 159 -2.55 7.33 -12.04
CA ALA A 159 -2.34 5.90 -11.87
C ALA A 159 -1.82 5.24 -13.16
N ALA A 160 -2.42 5.58 -14.30
CA ALA A 160 -2.01 5.03 -15.58
C ALA A 160 -0.57 5.41 -15.96
N TRP A 161 -0.17 6.67 -15.76
CA TRP A 161 1.20 7.10 -16.01
C TRP A 161 2.21 6.39 -15.11
N VAL A 162 1.89 6.22 -13.82
CA VAL A 162 2.75 5.51 -12.86
C VAL A 162 2.99 4.06 -13.28
N HIS A 163 1.97 3.35 -13.80
CA HIS A 163 2.15 2.00 -14.34
C HIS A 163 3.18 1.95 -15.48
N LEU A 164 3.18 2.94 -16.38
CA LEU A 164 4.18 3.05 -17.44
C LEU A 164 5.58 3.37 -16.90
N GLU A 165 5.69 4.27 -15.91
CA GLU A 165 6.99 4.58 -15.28
C GLU A 165 7.59 3.35 -14.58
N GLU A 166 6.76 2.53 -13.93
CA GLU A 166 7.18 1.29 -13.29
C GLU A 166 7.65 0.24 -14.30
N ALA A 167 6.99 0.17 -15.46
CA ALA A 167 7.41 -0.71 -16.56
C ALA A 167 8.74 -0.26 -17.15
N ALA A 168 8.89 1.04 -17.41
CA ALA A 168 10.16 1.61 -17.88
C ALA A 168 11.28 1.38 -16.86
N ALA A 169 11.01 1.50 -15.56
CA ALA A 169 11.97 1.24 -14.49
C ALA A 169 12.41 -0.23 -14.41
N ARG A 170 11.58 -1.16 -14.89
CA ARG A 170 11.90 -2.59 -14.97
C ARG A 170 12.65 -2.97 -16.24
N ALA A 171 12.74 -2.09 -17.25
CA ALA A 171 13.40 -2.36 -18.53
C ALA A 171 14.94 -2.48 -18.46
N GLY A 172 15.52 -2.67 -17.26
CA GLY A 172 16.93 -2.97 -17.07
C GLY A 172 17.91 -1.80 -17.26
N ARG A 173 17.43 -0.57 -17.47
CA ARG A 173 18.27 0.60 -17.72
C ARG A 173 18.25 1.61 -16.58
N SER A 174 19.39 2.25 -16.37
CA SER A 174 19.53 3.34 -15.41
C SER A 174 19.04 4.67 -16.00
N ARG A 175 18.57 5.54 -15.10
CA ARG A 175 18.27 6.94 -15.41
C ARG A 175 19.57 7.74 -15.48
N LEU A 176 19.58 8.81 -16.27
CA LEU A 176 20.67 9.79 -16.24
C LEU A 176 20.66 10.57 -14.91
N PRO A 177 21.78 11.17 -14.47
CA PRO A 177 21.88 11.82 -13.15
C PRO A 177 20.86 12.93 -12.89
N SER A 178 20.42 13.63 -13.94
CA SER A 178 19.46 14.74 -13.88
C SER A 178 18.12 14.43 -14.56
N GLU A 179 17.90 13.18 -14.99
CA GLU A 179 16.69 12.79 -15.71
C GLU A 179 15.56 12.48 -14.74
N THR A 180 14.41 13.11 -14.97
CA THR A 180 13.21 12.88 -14.15
C THR A 180 12.63 11.49 -14.43
N PRO A 181 11.80 10.92 -13.52
CA PRO A 181 11.11 9.66 -13.78
C PRO A 181 10.29 9.66 -15.07
N GLY A 182 9.61 10.76 -15.37
CA GLY A 182 8.79 10.90 -16.57
C GLY A 182 9.62 10.97 -17.84
N GLU A 183 10.70 11.78 -17.85
CA GLU A 183 11.65 11.83 -18.96
C GLU A 183 12.30 10.47 -19.23
N PHE A 184 12.68 9.75 -18.16
CA PHE A 184 13.19 8.40 -18.28
C PHE A 184 12.18 7.45 -18.90
N ALA A 185 10.93 7.47 -18.44
CA ALA A 185 9.88 6.64 -18.99
C ALA A 185 9.70 6.92 -20.48
N VAL A 186 9.54 8.19 -20.87
CA VAL A 186 9.45 8.60 -22.27
C VAL A 186 10.65 8.10 -23.07
N ARG A 187 11.89 8.25 -22.58
CA ARG A 187 13.09 7.76 -23.28
C ARG A 187 13.07 6.25 -23.52
N ILE A 188 12.56 5.45 -22.57
CA ILE A 188 12.42 4.00 -22.73
C ILE A 188 11.30 3.65 -23.71
N LEU A 189 10.13 4.28 -23.56
CA LEU A 189 8.94 4.01 -24.36
C LEU A 189 9.09 4.47 -25.83
N ARG A 190 9.85 5.54 -26.10
CA ARG A 190 10.20 6.02 -27.45
C ARG A 190 11.15 5.11 -28.22
N ARG A 191 11.64 4.04 -27.62
CA ARG A 191 12.45 3.06 -28.34
C ARG A 191 11.65 2.36 -29.44
N ARG A 192 10.32 2.33 -29.30
CA ARG A 192 9.40 1.94 -30.37
C ARG A 192 9.00 3.19 -31.18
N PRO A 193 9.20 3.19 -32.51
CA PRO A 193 8.77 4.31 -33.35
C PRO A 193 7.24 4.46 -33.38
N GLY A 194 6.75 5.69 -33.52
CA GLY A 194 5.33 5.97 -33.82
C GLY A 194 4.43 6.19 -32.61
N VAL A 195 5.00 6.42 -31.41
CA VAL A 195 4.25 6.74 -30.18
C VAL A 195 4.63 8.08 -29.56
N ASP A 196 5.46 8.89 -30.24
CA ASP A 196 6.05 10.08 -29.66
C ASP A 196 4.99 11.11 -29.22
N ALA A 197 4.00 11.36 -30.09
CA ALA A 197 2.94 12.33 -29.83
C ALA A 197 2.00 11.86 -28.70
N GLU A 198 1.73 10.57 -28.63
CA GLU A 198 0.89 9.96 -27.61
C GLU A 198 1.56 9.98 -26.24
N LEU A 199 2.87 9.70 -26.19
CA LEU A 199 3.65 9.80 -24.95
C LEU A 199 3.77 11.24 -24.47
N GLU A 200 3.95 12.22 -25.36
CA GLU A 200 3.95 13.64 -25.00
C GLU A 200 2.59 14.10 -24.48
N THR A 201 1.50 13.68 -25.14
CA THR A 201 0.14 13.99 -24.69
C THR A 201 -0.14 13.40 -23.33
N LEU A 202 0.23 12.13 -23.10
CA LEU A 202 0.01 11.44 -21.83
C LEU A 202 0.85 12.06 -20.71
N LEU A 203 2.12 12.39 -20.97
CA LEU A 203 2.99 13.09 -20.02
C LEU A 203 2.43 14.47 -19.67
N GLY A 204 1.96 15.23 -20.67
CA GLY A 204 1.36 16.55 -20.45
C GLY A 204 0.11 16.50 -19.57
N LEU A 205 -0.78 15.52 -19.80
CA LEU A 205 -1.96 15.30 -18.96
C LEU A 205 -1.56 14.92 -17.52
N TYR A 206 -0.55 14.07 -17.35
CA TYR A 206 -0.04 13.71 -16.04
C TYR A 206 0.53 14.91 -15.30
N GLU A 207 1.37 15.71 -15.96
CA GLU A 207 2.00 16.89 -15.37
C GLU A 207 0.97 17.97 -15.01
N SER A 208 -0.04 18.20 -15.86
CA SER A 208 -1.07 19.21 -15.62
C SER A 208 -1.95 18.87 -14.42
N VAL A 209 -2.32 17.59 -14.26
CA VAL A 209 -3.10 17.12 -13.12
C VAL A 209 -2.25 17.10 -11.84
N ARG A 210 -1.03 16.56 -11.92
CA ARG A 210 -0.19 16.35 -10.73
C ARG A 210 0.45 17.62 -10.20
N PHE A 211 0.88 18.51 -11.09
CA PHE A 211 1.66 19.70 -10.76
C PHE A 211 1.00 21.00 -11.21
N GLY A 212 0.17 20.96 -12.25
CA GLY A 212 -0.53 22.13 -12.79
C GLY A 212 -1.79 22.56 -12.02
N GLY A 213 -2.29 21.73 -11.10
CA GLY A 213 -3.51 22.03 -10.34
C GLY A 213 -4.80 21.94 -11.16
N GLU A 214 -4.73 21.36 -12.36
CA GLU A 214 -5.87 21.15 -13.23
C GLU A 214 -6.73 19.98 -12.72
N GLN A 215 -8.05 20.19 -12.65
CA GLN A 215 -8.99 19.10 -12.43
C GLN A 215 -9.30 18.47 -13.79
N ALA A 216 -8.79 17.27 -14.03
CA ALA A 216 -9.10 16.53 -15.24
C ALA A 216 -10.59 16.19 -15.32
N ASP A 217 -11.12 16.22 -16.53
CA ASP A 217 -12.47 15.80 -16.84
C ASP A 217 -12.47 14.46 -17.60
N GLU A 218 -13.66 14.00 -17.98
CA GLU A 218 -13.80 12.74 -18.71
C GLU A 218 -13.20 12.79 -20.12
N SER A 219 -13.05 13.99 -20.71
CA SER A 219 -12.34 14.18 -21.98
C SER A 219 -10.83 13.91 -21.83
N GLY A 220 -10.24 14.39 -20.74
CA GLY A 220 -8.87 14.06 -20.34
C GLY A 220 -8.68 12.55 -20.17
N ARG A 221 -9.59 11.90 -19.44
CA ARG A 221 -9.58 10.43 -19.29
C ARG A 221 -9.68 9.70 -20.63
N ALA A 222 -10.60 10.12 -21.49
CA ALA A 222 -10.78 9.51 -22.80
C ALA A 222 -9.55 9.69 -23.70
N THR A 223 -8.87 10.82 -23.59
CA THR A 223 -7.61 11.09 -24.29
C THR A 223 -6.49 10.18 -23.79
N ALA A 224 -6.31 10.07 -22.46
CA ALA A 224 -5.35 9.15 -21.87
C ALA A 224 -5.58 7.70 -22.30
N ARG A 225 -6.83 7.23 -22.25
CA ARG A 225 -7.20 5.87 -22.70
C ARG A 225 -6.82 5.63 -24.16
N ARG A 226 -7.05 6.61 -25.04
CA ARG A 226 -6.70 6.52 -26.46
C ARG A 226 -5.19 6.43 -26.67
N CYS A 227 -4.42 7.28 -25.99
CA CYS A 227 -2.95 7.25 -26.06
C CYS A 227 -2.40 5.90 -25.59
N LEU A 228 -2.92 5.37 -24.48
CA LEU A 228 -2.52 4.05 -23.97
C LEU A 228 -2.80 2.91 -24.94
N ALA A 229 -3.94 2.93 -25.64
CA ALA A 229 -4.26 1.94 -26.67
C ALA A 229 -3.28 1.97 -27.86
N ILE A 230 -2.87 3.17 -28.28
CA ILE A 230 -1.87 3.33 -29.35
C ILE A 230 -0.51 2.83 -28.87
N VAL A 231 -0.11 3.16 -27.63
CA VAL A 231 1.12 2.65 -27.04
C VAL A 231 1.10 1.13 -26.96
N GLU A 232 0.03 0.51 -26.46
CA GLU A 232 -0.09 -0.95 -26.39
C GLU A 232 0.06 -1.62 -27.76
N GLU A 233 -0.63 -1.11 -28.79
CA GLU A 233 -0.58 -1.66 -30.15
C GLU A 233 0.80 -1.46 -30.78
N ALA A 234 1.45 -0.32 -30.52
CA ALA A 234 2.81 -0.09 -31.03
C ALA A 234 3.81 -1.12 -30.48
N TRP A 235 3.63 -1.56 -29.23
CA TRP A 235 4.47 -2.59 -28.60
C TRP A 235 4.06 -4.03 -28.94
N ARG A 236 3.04 -4.17 -29.81
CA ARG A 236 2.92 -5.10 -30.96
C ARG A 236 4.05 -6.06 -31.32
#